data_AF-A0A9D6XE46-F1
#
_entry.id   AF-A0A9D6XE46-F1
#
_cell.length_a   1.000
_cell.length_b   1.000
_cell.length_c   1.000
_cell.angle_alpha   90.00
_cell.angle_beta   90.00
_cell.angle_gamma   90.00
#
_symmetry.space_group_name_H-M   'P 1'
#
loop_
_entity.id
_entity.type
_entity.pdbx_description
1 polymer ?
#
loop_
_entity_poly.entity_id
_entity_poly.type
_entity_poly.pdbx_seq_one_letter_code
_entity_poly.pdbx_strand_id
1 'polypeptide(L)'
;MNRLRGLKDLVIDVVNKGATSVEEIHKAIAKLPFSALEKIEPLESSAKSAGKLQDQTIGAIYDVIRKVNNEVDKIATEILDKAEGVVEEKENY
;
A
#
# COMPACT_ATOMS: atom_id res chain seq x y z
N MET A 1 11.89 -15.60 17.66
CA MET A 1 11.55 -14.27 17.12
C MET A 1 11.53 -13.27 18.27
N ASN A 2 12.27 -12.17 18.15
CA ASN A 2 12.23 -11.07 19.10
C ASN A 2 10.83 -10.41 19.08
N ARG A 3 10.28 -10.06 20.26
CA ARG A 3 8.94 -9.43 20.38
C ARG A 3 8.83 -8.15 19.56
N LEU A 4 9.92 -7.38 19.46
CA LEU A 4 9.97 -6.14 18.67
C LEU A 4 9.85 -6.39 17.16
N ARG A 5 10.50 -7.45 16.64
CA ARG A 5 10.36 -7.83 15.23
C ARG A 5 8.93 -8.24 14.90
N GLY A 6 8.30 -9.05 15.76
CA GLY A 6 6.91 -9.46 15.57
C GLY A 6 5.93 -8.29 15.59
N LEU A 7 6.14 -7.29 16.47
CA LEU A 7 5.33 -6.07 16.47
C LEU A 7 5.54 -5.24 15.20
N LYS A 8 6.79 -5.10 14.73
CA LYS A 8 7.11 -4.42 13.47
C LYS A 8 6.37 -5.08 12.30
N ASP A 9 6.47 -6.41 12.17
CA ASP A 9 5.80 -7.16 11.10
C ASP A 9 4.28 -6.98 11.13
N LEU A 10 3.67 -7.00 12.33
CA LEU A 10 2.23 -6.75 12.48
C LEU A 10 1.83 -5.35 12.02
N VAL A 11 2.58 -4.31 12.41
CA VAL A 11 2.30 -2.93 12.00
C VAL A 11 2.41 -2.79 10.48
N ILE A 12 3.47 -3.32 9.88
CA ILE A 12 3.67 -3.27 8.41
C ILE A 12 2.54 -3.98 7.67
N ASP A 13 2.14 -5.16 8.14
CA ASP A 13 1.04 -5.91 7.54
C ASP A 13 -0.30 -5.15 7.64
N VAL A 14 -0.61 -4.58 8.80
CA VAL A 14 -1.84 -3.78 9.00
C VAL A 14 -1.86 -2.55 8.10
N VAL A 15 -0.74 -1.82 7.99
CA VAL A 15 -0.66 -0.64 7.12
C VAL A 15 -0.83 -1.03 5.65
N ASN A 16 -0.21 -2.12 5.20
CA ASN A 16 -0.36 -2.60 3.82
C ASN A 16 -1.79 -3.07 3.51
N LYS A 17 -2.43 -3.78 4.43
CA LYS A 17 -3.85 -4.16 4.30
C LYS A 17 -4.75 -2.93 4.26
N GLY A 18 -4.50 -1.96 5.12
CA GLY A 18 -5.21 -0.68 5.13
C GLY A 18 -5.10 0.04 3.79
N ALA A 19 -3.89 0.15 3.22
CA ALA A 19 -3.67 0.77 1.91
C ALA A 19 -4.49 0.07 0.81
N THR A 20 -4.53 -1.27 0.81
CA THR A 20 -5.33 -2.06 -0.14
C THR A 20 -6.84 -1.82 0.05
N SER A 21 -7.35 -1.83 1.28
CA SER A 21 -8.77 -1.57 1.53
C SER A 21 -9.20 -0.17 1.09
N VAL A 22 -8.37 0.86 1.35
CA VAL A 22 -8.67 2.22 0.89
C VAL A 22 -8.58 2.31 -0.64
N GLU A 23 -7.63 1.64 -1.29
CA GLU A 23 -7.55 1.56 -2.75
C GLU A 23 -8.83 1.01 -3.37
N GLU A 24 -9.34 -0.11 -2.84
CA GLU A 24 -10.56 -0.76 -3.33
C GLU A 24 -11.77 0.18 -3.20
N ILE A 25 -11.93 0.83 -2.04
CA ILE A 25 -12.99 1.81 -1.80
C ILE A 25 -12.86 3.00 -2.76
N HIS A 26 -11.65 3.52 -2.94
CA HIS A 26 -11.39 4.65 -3.84
C HIS A 26 -11.73 4.28 -5.29
N LYS A 27 -11.30 3.12 -5.78
CA LYS A 27 -11.66 2.61 -7.11
C LYS A 27 -13.16 2.42 -7.26
N ALA A 28 -13.83 1.87 -6.26
CA ALA A 28 -15.28 1.66 -6.28
C ALA A 28 -16.04 2.99 -6.40
N ILE A 29 -15.65 4.01 -5.64
CA ILE A 29 -16.24 5.36 -5.71
C ILE A 29 -15.93 6.03 -7.05
N ALA A 30 -14.67 5.97 -7.50
CA ALA A 30 -14.23 6.56 -8.75
C ALA A 30 -14.94 5.96 -9.98
N LYS A 31 -15.39 4.70 -9.90
CA LYS A 31 -16.14 4.02 -10.96
C LYS A 31 -17.57 4.54 -11.12
N LEU A 32 -18.18 5.11 -10.08
CA LEU A 32 -19.59 5.55 -10.09
C LEU A 32 -19.92 6.55 -11.21
N PRO A 33 -19.19 7.68 -11.37
CA PRO A 33 -19.50 8.64 -12.43
C PRO A 33 -19.36 8.04 -13.84
N PHE A 34 -18.34 7.23 -14.10
CA PHE A 34 -18.18 6.58 -15.41
C PHE A 34 -19.30 5.58 -15.68
N SER A 35 -19.74 4.82 -14.66
CA SER A 35 -20.88 3.89 -14.80
C SER A 35 -22.19 4.62 -15.14
N ALA A 36 -22.34 5.88 -14.72
CA ALA A 36 -23.47 6.71 -15.12
C ALA A 36 -23.32 7.21 -16.56
N LEU A 37 -22.13 7.69 -16.95
CA LEU A 37 -21.83 8.17 -18.31
C LEU A 37 -21.89 7.05 -19.35
N GLU A 38 -21.54 5.82 -18.99
CA GLU A 38 -21.62 4.64 -19.86
C GLU A 38 -23.04 4.33 -20.34
N LYS A 39 -24.07 4.82 -19.64
CA LYS A 39 -25.48 4.66 -20.05
C LYS A 39 -25.91 5.64 -21.13
N ILE A 40 -25.07 6.63 -21.45
CA ILE A 40 -25.32 7.63 -22.48
C ILE A 40 -24.57 7.16 -23.72
N GLU A 41 -25.29 6.64 -24.72
CA GLU A 41 -24.73 5.95 -25.88
C GLU A 41 -23.61 6.76 -26.60
N PRO A 42 -23.75 8.08 -26.85
CA PRO A 42 -22.65 8.87 -27.42
C PRO A 42 -21.37 8.95 -26.57
N LEU A 43 -21.44 8.63 -25.28
CA LEU A 43 -20.36 8.76 -24.31
C LEU A 43 -19.76 7.42 -23.86
N GLU A 44 -20.38 6.28 -24.19
CA GLU A 44 -20.03 4.97 -23.63
C GLU A 44 -18.53 4.64 -23.78
N SER A 45 -18.00 4.73 -25.00
CA SER A 45 -16.59 4.40 -25.29
C SER A 45 -15.62 5.34 -24.56
N SER A 46 -15.93 6.64 -24.54
CA SER A 46 -15.13 7.66 -23.86
C SER A 46 -15.15 7.46 -22.34
N ALA A 47 -16.31 7.15 -21.78
CA ALA A 47 -16.50 6.89 -20.36
C ALA A 47 -15.72 5.64 -19.91
N LYS A 48 -15.79 4.54 -20.67
CA LYS A 48 -14.99 3.33 -20.41
C LYS A 48 -13.49 3.61 -20.44
N SER A 49 -13.03 4.35 -21.44
CA SER A 49 -11.61 4.69 -21.62
C SER A 49 -11.09 5.57 -20.48
N ALA A 50 -11.84 6.62 -20.12
CA ALA A 50 -11.50 7.51 -19.01
C ALA A 50 -11.55 6.78 -17.65
N GLY A 51 -12.54 5.93 -17.43
CA GLY A 51 -12.65 5.13 -16.22
C GLY A 51 -11.49 4.16 -16.05
N LYS A 52 -11.03 3.52 -17.13
CA LYS A 52 -9.83 2.67 -17.11
C LYS A 52 -8.56 3.46 -16.79
N LEU A 53 -8.38 4.64 -17.40
CA LEU A 53 -7.24 5.51 -17.10
C LEU A 53 -7.23 5.95 -15.63
N GLN A 54 -8.40 6.27 -15.07
CA GLN A 54 -8.53 6.64 -13.67
C GLN A 54 -8.21 5.44 -12.75
N ASP A 55 -8.72 4.24 -13.04
CA ASP A 55 -8.40 3.03 -12.28
C ASP A 55 -6.89 2.74 -12.25
N GLN A 56 -6.23 2.85 -13.41
CA GLN A 56 -4.77 2.70 -13.54
C GLN A 56 -4.01 3.75 -12.75
N THR A 57 -4.46 5.00 -12.80
CA THR A 57 -3.83 6.11 -12.08
C THR A 57 -3.96 5.93 -10.58
N ILE A 58 -5.15 5.53 -10.09
CA ILE A 58 -5.37 5.21 -8.68
C ILE A 58 -4.40 4.09 -8.26
N GLY A 59 -4.36 2.98 -9.00
CA GLY A 59 -3.44 1.87 -8.70
C GLY A 59 -1.98 2.30 -8.64
N ALA A 60 -1.52 3.11 -9.60
CA ALA A 60 -0.15 3.61 -9.63
C ALA A 60 0.20 4.45 -8.39
N ILE A 61 -0.72 5.28 -7.89
CA ILE A 61 -0.52 6.06 -6.65
C ILE A 61 -0.45 5.14 -5.43
N TYR A 62 -1.30 4.12 -5.34
CA TYR A 62 -1.23 3.15 -4.23
C TYR A 62 0.03 2.29 -4.28
N ASP A 63 0.56 1.99 -5.47
CA ASP A 63 1.86 1.33 -5.60
C ASP A 63 3.01 2.21 -5.09
N VAL A 64 2.92 3.53 -5.26
CA VAL A 64 3.87 4.47 -4.64
C VAL A 64 3.75 4.42 -3.12
N ILE A 65 2.52 4.42 -2.57
CA ILE A 65 2.30 4.29 -1.13
C ILE A 65 2.92 3.00 -0.59
N ARG A 66 2.70 1.86 -1.27
CA ARG A 66 3.31 0.57 -0.90
C ARG A 66 4.83 0.61 -0.94
N LYS A 67 5.42 1.26 -1.95
CA LYS A 67 6.88 1.45 -2.01
C LYS A 67 7.40 2.20 -0.80
N VAL A 68 6.74 3.29 -0.39
CA VAL A 68 7.11 4.04 0.82
C VAL A 68 7.02 3.15 2.07
N ASN A 69 5.94 2.36 2.22
CA ASN A 69 5.82 1.43 3.35
C ASN A 69 6.95 0.40 3.39
N ASN A 70 7.34 -0.13 2.23
CA ASN A 70 8.44 -1.09 2.12
C ASN A 70 9.80 -0.47 2.46
N GLU A 71 10.05 0.79 2.08
CA GLU A 71 11.27 1.49 2.51
C GLU A 71 11.29 1.72 4.02
N VAL A 72 10.14 2.04 4.63
CA VAL A 72 10.02 2.13 6.09
C VAL A 72 10.29 0.79 6.77
N ASP A 73 9.79 -0.33 6.23
CA ASP A 73 10.06 -1.68 6.74
C ASP A 73 11.55 -2.04 6.70
N LYS A 74 12.25 -1.69 5.61
CA LYS A 74 13.71 -1.88 5.49
C LYS A 74 14.45 -1.11 6.57
N ILE A 75 14.15 0.18 6.73
CA ILE A 75 14.77 1.03 7.76
C ILE A 75 14.53 0.46 9.16
N ALA A 76 13.29 0.04 9.46
CA ALA A 76 12.95 -0.55 10.75
C ALA A 76 13.70 -1.87 10.99
N THR A 77 13.85 -2.70 9.95
CA THR A 77 14.61 -3.94 10.01
C THR A 77 16.10 -3.69 10.27
N GLU A 78 16.72 -2.74 9.56
CA GLU A 78 18.12 -2.36 9.78
C GLU A 78 18.40 -1.85 11.20
N ILE A 79 17.46 -1.09 11.77
CA ILE A 79 17.57 -0.59 13.16
C ILE A 79 17.51 -1.76 14.15
N LEU A 80 16.60 -2.71 13.94
CA LEU A 80 16.47 -3.89 14.81
C LEU A 80 17.67 -4.81 14.68
N ASP A 81 18.19 -5.03 13.48
CA ASP A 81 19.39 -5.84 13.24
C ASP A 81 20.60 -5.25 13.98
N LYS A 82 20.81 -3.92 13.90
CA LYS A 82 21.88 -3.24 14.65
C LYS A 82 21.70 -3.35 16.16
N ALA A 83 20.47 -3.19 16.64
CA ALA A 83 20.18 -3.29 18.07
C ALA A 83 20.44 -4.70 18.61
N GLU A 84 20.06 -5.74 17.86
CA GLU A 84 20.30 -7.13 18.23
C GLU A 84 21.80 -7.49 18.20
N GLY A 85 22.55 -7.04 17.19
CA GLY A 85 24.00 -7.25 17.13
C GLY A 85 24.77 -6.60 18.30
N VAL A 86 24.34 -5.41 18.75
CA VAL A 86 24.92 -4.74 19.93
C VAL A 86 24.61 -5.50 21.23
N VAL A 87 23.47 -6.17 21.32
CA VAL A 87 23.12 -6.99 22.50
C VAL A 87 23.99 -8.25 22.54
N GLU A 88 24.14 -8.95 21.41
CA GLU A 88 25.00 -10.15 21.32
C GLU A 88 26.46 -9.86 21.66
N GLU A 89 27.00 -8.71 21.24
CA GLU A 89 28.38 -8.32 21.54
C GLU A 89 28.63 -8.08 23.04
N LYS A 90 27.60 -7.61 23.78
CA LYS A 90 27.67 -7.39 25.24
C LYS A 90 27.51 -8.65 26.07
N GLU A 91 26.82 -9.67 25.58
CA GLU A 91 26.65 -10.95 26.29
C GLU A 91 27.90 -11.84 26.20
N ASN A 92 28.79 -11.56 25.24
CA ASN A 92 30.04 -12.32 25.02
C ASN A 92 31.28 -11.73 25.74
N TYR A 93 31.09 -10.75 26.64
CA TYR A 93 32.16 -10.07 27.39
C TYR A 93 32.03 -10.27 28.90
#